data_AF-A0A821CI30-F1
#
_entry.id   AF-A0A821CI30-F1
#
_cell.length_a   1.000
_cell.length_b   1.000
_cell.length_c   1.000
_cell.angle_alpha   90.00
_cell.angle_beta   90.00
_cell.angle_gamma   90.00
#
_symmetry.space_group_name_H-M   'P 1'
#
loop_
_entity.id
_entity.type
_entity.pdbx_description
1 polymer ?
#
loop_
_entity_poly.entity_id
_entity_poly.type
_entity_poly.pdbx_seq_one_letter_code
_entity_poly.pdbx_strand_id
1 'polypeptide(L)'
;MFSWQAWLAASAVIMVLLCINLIFHQYVYRVVMCGVQMRVAYTGLIFRKVLRLSSHAMNNFSSGEITNLLANDANKVELVHYFLNYLWVAPLQIIAVVFVLWQFVYYVTFIAIGYTLLLLLIQPLFSRLFLHLRTEVLKTTDERIKIMSEIIKSMRIDFVQLSHGENTLVGDQGVMLSGGQKARVNIARALYRDADIYLLDDPLSAVDAKVSKHLFDKSIKNYLRDKIRILVTHQIQFLQDATKIIILDNGEMVQMGTYEELLVSSPLFAQLLEDINQHEQEQEQQQPISLLNQQSMIGSINSENDNIDEENMNSLTKNLETKQEGTVKWNVYVLYIRSGIGVILGFLLIIILFATQQSIAIYSNWWLVAWTNDESHRYHQNSTNCVPIQDKKIDRIYRMNSIEWNTYRDRRFYIFCVFVFILCFLIFLRTVVSQLIFLNAGRVLHNKMFKRVIRCPISFFDTNPVGRILNRFTSDIATMDESLPMTVFDFLVSLSQVLGTIVLVIFLNPWSFISAIIAASGMLFVRYRFAPCSRDLKRLVGTTRSPVYSQLTSTIHGLKVIRSY
;
A
#
# COMPACT_ATOMS: atom_id res chain seq x y z
N MET A 1 -58.40 -7.54 -5.43
CA MET A 1 -58.27 -8.32 -4.16
C MET A 1 -56.83 -8.80 -4.09
N PHE A 2 -55.98 -8.23 -3.24
CA PHE A 2 -54.67 -8.83 -2.99
C PHE A 2 -54.91 -10.16 -2.28
N SER A 3 -54.63 -11.28 -2.94
CA SER A 3 -54.76 -12.59 -2.33
C SER A 3 -53.78 -12.69 -1.15
N TRP A 4 -54.20 -13.33 -0.05
CA TRP A 4 -53.32 -13.63 1.09
C TRP A 4 -52.02 -14.32 0.66
N GLN A 5 -52.05 -15.02 -0.48
CA GLN A 5 -50.91 -15.63 -1.16
C GLN A 5 -49.82 -14.63 -1.56
N ALA A 6 -50.19 -13.43 -2.04
CA ALA A 6 -49.23 -12.39 -2.43
C ALA A 6 -48.48 -11.83 -1.21
N TRP A 7 -49.19 -11.62 -0.10
CA TRP A 7 -48.59 -11.20 1.17
C TRP A 7 -47.68 -12.27 1.75
N LEU A 8 -48.10 -13.54 1.69
CA LEU A 8 -47.28 -14.67 2.12
C LEU A 8 -46.00 -14.78 1.28
N ALA A 9 -46.09 -14.69 -0.05
CA ALA A 9 -44.94 -14.70 -0.93
C ALA A 9 -43.98 -13.53 -0.67
N ALA A 10 -44.50 -12.31 -0.50
CA ALA A 10 -43.69 -11.14 -0.16
C ALA A 10 -42.96 -11.31 1.19
N SER A 11 -43.66 -11.83 2.21
CA SER A 11 -43.07 -12.11 3.52
C SER A 11 -41.98 -13.19 3.45
N ALA A 12 -42.18 -14.23 2.63
CA ALA A 12 -41.20 -15.29 2.41
C ALA A 12 -39.94 -14.75 1.72
N VAL A 13 -40.09 -13.89 0.71
CA VAL A 13 -38.95 -13.23 0.05
C VAL A 13 -38.14 -12.38 1.03
N ILE A 14 -38.81 -11.59 1.88
CA ILE A 14 -38.13 -10.79 2.90
C ILE A 14 -37.37 -11.69 3.89
N MET A 15 -37.98 -12.76 4.37
CA MET A 15 -37.35 -13.70 5.30
C MET A 15 -36.13 -14.37 4.67
N VAL A 16 -36.24 -14.83 3.41
CA VAL A 16 -35.12 -15.43 2.68
C VAL A 16 -33.99 -14.43 2.48
N LEU A 17 -34.28 -13.19 2.09
CA LEU A 17 -33.27 -12.14 1.94
C LEU A 17 -32.56 -11.85 3.27
N LEU A 18 -33.28 -11.81 4.39
CA LEU A 18 -32.70 -11.60 5.71
C LEU A 18 -31.80 -12.77 6.12
N CYS A 19 -32.26 -14.01 5.93
CA CYS A 19 -31.48 -15.21 6.19
C CYS A 19 -30.20 -15.27 5.34
N ILE A 20 -30.29 -14.97 4.04
CA ILE A 20 -29.13 -14.93 3.14
C ILE A 20 -28.12 -13.90 3.62
N ASN A 21 -28.54 -12.69 3.98
CA ASN A 21 -27.63 -11.66 4.48
C ASN A 21 -26.95 -12.06 5.79
N LEU A 22 -27.68 -12.63 6.75
CA LEU A 22 -27.11 -13.10 8.02
C LEU A 22 -26.07 -14.21 7.79
N ILE A 23 -26.41 -15.21 6.99
CA ILE A 23 -25.51 -16.32 6.67
C ILE A 23 -24.27 -15.81 5.93
N PHE A 24 -24.45 -14.92 4.95
CA PHE A 24 -23.35 -14.35 4.18
C PHE A 24 -22.39 -13.54 5.05
N HIS A 25 -22.89 -12.68 5.93
CA HIS A 25 -22.03 -11.93 6.86
C HIS A 25 -21.30 -12.85 7.85
N GLN A 26 -21.96 -13.90 8.34
CA GLN A 26 -21.33 -14.89 9.21
C GLN A 26 -20.23 -15.68 8.48
N TYR A 27 -20.46 -16.02 7.21
CA TYR A 27 -19.48 -16.64 6.33
C TYR A 27 -18.28 -15.73 6.10
N VAL A 28 -18.51 -14.48 5.69
CA VAL A 28 -17.44 -13.48 5.46
C VAL A 28 -16.60 -13.29 6.71
N TYR A 29 -17.24 -13.15 7.88
CA TYR A 29 -16.51 -13.02 9.15
C TYR A 29 -15.59 -14.21 9.42
N ARG A 30 -16.09 -15.46 9.26
CA ARG A 30 -15.29 -16.67 9.48
C ARG A 30 -14.11 -16.77 8.51
N VAL A 31 -14.33 -16.44 7.24
CA VAL A 31 -13.28 -16.47 6.21
C VAL A 31 -12.20 -15.42 6.49
N VAL A 32 -12.59 -14.21 6.87
CA VAL A 32 -11.63 -13.15 7.26
C VAL A 32 -10.83 -13.57 8.49
N MET A 33 -11.48 -14.13 9.51
CA MET A 33 -10.78 -14.61 10.72
C MET A 33 -9.78 -15.74 10.40
N CYS A 34 -10.14 -16.68 9.52
CA CYS A 34 -9.23 -17.71 9.03
C CYS A 34 -8.03 -17.09 8.30
N GLY A 35 -8.26 -16.10 7.42
CA GLY A 35 -7.21 -15.37 6.72
C GLY A 35 -6.22 -14.67 7.66
N VAL A 36 -6.72 -14.05 8.73
CA VAL A 36 -5.88 -13.41 9.77
C VAL A 36 -5.06 -14.45 10.54
N GLN A 37 -5.66 -15.57 10.95
CA GLN A 37 -4.95 -16.65 11.65
C GLN A 37 -3.84 -17.25 10.78
N MET A 38 -4.13 -17.51 9.51
CA MET A 38 -3.15 -18.01 8.53
C MET A 38 -1.99 -17.04 8.34
N ARG A 39 -2.28 -15.74 8.23
CA ARG A 39 -1.25 -14.72 8.15
C ARG A 39 -0.32 -14.74 9.37
N VAL A 40 -0.87 -14.76 10.59
CA VAL A 40 -0.07 -14.79 11.83
C VAL A 40 0.82 -16.04 11.87
N ALA A 41 0.27 -17.21 11.53
CA ALA A 41 1.03 -18.45 11.46
C ALA A 41 2.15 -18.37 10.42
N TYR A 42 1.86 -17.87 9.21
CA TYR A 42 2.83 -17.72 8.12
C TYR A 42 3.97 -16.75 8.49
N THR A 43 3.64 -15.56 9.01
CA THR A 43 4.63 -14.60 9.50
C THR A 43 5.52 -15.19 10.60
N GLY A 44 4.93 -15.93 11.54
CA GLY A 44 5.68 -16.62 12.60
C GLY A 44 6.63 -17.71 12.08
N LEU A 45 6.18 -18.51 11.10
CA LEU A 45 6.99 -19.55 10.47
C LEU A 45 8.17 -18.97 9.70
N ILE A 46 7.94 -17.92 8.91
CA ILE A 46 9.01 -17.22 8.18
C ILE A 46 10.02 -16.65 9.16
N PHE A 47 9.57 -15.94 10.19
CA PHE A 47 10.47 -15.34 11.17
C PHE A 47 11.37 -16.39 11.84
N ARG A 48 10.79 -17.52 12.27
CA ARG A 48 11.55 -18.64 12.84
C ARG A 48 12.54 -19.25 11.83
N LYS A 49 12.16 -19.34 10.55
CA LYS A 49 13.05 -19.85 9.50
C LYS A 49 14.20 -18.89 9.24
N VAL A 50 13.95 -17.59 9.16
CA VAL A 50 14.96 -16.54 8.96
C VAL A 50 16.02 -16.57 10.04
N LEU A 51 15.60 -16.72 11.31
CA LEU A 51 16.53 -16.84 12.44
C LEU A 51 17.43 -18.08 12.38
N ARG A 52 17.08 -19.11 11.60
CA ARG A 52 17.83 -20.37 11.47
C ARG A 52 18.50 -20.56 10.10
N LEU A 53 18.36 -19.62 9.16
CA LEU A 53 18.97 -19.73 7.83
C LEU A 53 20.50 -19.70 7.92
N SER A 54 21.18 -20.57 7.16
CA SER A 54 22.64 -20.51 7.06
C SER A 54 23.08 -19.20 6.39
N SER A 55 24.30 -18.73 6.70
CA SER A 55 24.84 -17.52 6.08
C SER A 55 24.92 -17.64 4.55
N HIS A 56 25.22 -18.83 4.03
CA HIS A 56 25.23 -19.10 2.60
C HIS A 56 23.84 -18.93 1.96
N ALA A 57 22.80 -19.51 2.57
CA ALA A 57 21.43 -19.33 2.06
C ALA A 57 20.95 -17.89 2.22
N MET A 58 21.36 -17.18 3.27
CA MET A 58 20.99 -15.78 3.48
C MET A 58 21.60 -14.85 2.43
N ASN A 59 22.81 -15.13 1.93
CA ASN A 59 23.43 -14.33 0.88
C ASN A 59 22.70 -14.41 -0.47
N ASN A 60 21.88 -15.46 -0.68
CA ASN A 60 21.09 -15.61 -1.91
C ASN A 60 19.82 -14.73 -1.91
N PHE A 61 19.46 -14.15 -0.77
CA PHE A 61 18.26 -13.32 -0.64
C PHE A 61 18.65 -11.93 -0.15
N SER A 62 18.09 -10.88 -0.76
CA SER A 62 18.27 -9.55 -0.21
C SER A 62 17.43 -9.38 1.06
N SER A 63 17.89 -8.55 2.01
CA SER A 63 17.07 -8.21 3.18
C SER A 63 15.75 -7.55 2.78
N GLY A 64 15.74 -6.83 1.65
CA GLY A 64 14.55 -6.26 1.03
C GLY A 64 13.54 -7.31 0.56
N GLU A 65 13.99 -8.42 -0.02
CA GLU A 65 13.11 -9.51 -0.47
C GLU A 65 12.41 -10.19 0.71
N ILE A 66 13.14 -10.49 1.78
CA ILE A 66 12.57 -11.14 2.97
C ILE A 66 11.57 -10.21 3.66
N THR A 67 11.92 -8.93 3.80
CA THR A 67 11.02 -7.92 4.39
C THR A 67 9.78 -7.71 3.53
N ASN A 68 9.90 -7.69 2.20
CA ASN A 68 8.76 -7.62 1.29
C ASN A 68 7.86 -8.88 1.36
N LEU A 69 8.45 -10.08 1.44
CA LEU A 69 7.71 -11.34 1.59
C LEU A 69 6.83 -11.32 2.87
N LEU A 70 7.35 -10.76 3.97
CA LEU A 70 6.62 -10.60 5.21
C LEU A 70 5.64 -9.42 5.21
N ALA A 71 5.97 -8.31 4.56
CA ALA A 71 5.17 -7.09 4.57
C ALA A 71 4.06 -7.10 3.53
N ASN A 72 4.26 -7.75 2.39
CA ASN A 72 3.35 -7.72 1.24
C ASN A 72 2.72 -9.08 0.98
N ASP A 73 3.50 -10.15 0.87
CA ASP A 73 2.94 -11.46 0.52
C ASP A 73 2.12 -12.06 1.66
N ALA A 74 2.54 -11.88 2.92
CA ALA A 74 1.72 -12.26 4.08
C ALA A 74 0.37 -11.50 4.15
N ASN A 75 0.31 -10.25 3.65
CA ASN A 75 -0.95 -9.51 3.54
C ASN A 75 -1.85 -10.08 2.42
N LYS A 76 -1.28 -10.56 1.31
CA LYS A 76 -2.07 -11.17 0.23
C LYS A 76 -2.75 -12.47 0.68
N VAL A 77 -2.10 -13.25 1.55
CA VAL A 77 -2.68 -14.50 2.12
C VAL A 77 -4.02 -14.23 2.83
N GLU A 78 -4.14 -13.09 3.52
CA GLU A 78 -5.38 -12.67 4.18
C GLU A 78 -6.53 -12.49 3.17
N LEU A 79 -6.24 -11.91 1.99
CA LEU A 79 -7.22 -11.60 0.95
C LEU A 79 -7.61 -12.81 0.09
N VAL A 80 -6.67 -13.73 -0.18
CA VAL A 80 -6.93 -14.89 -1.07
C VAL A 80 -8.08 -15.75 -0.57
N HIS A 81 -8.19 -15.95 0.73
CA HIS A 81 -9.25 -16.78 1.34
C HIS A 81 -10.65 -16.21 1.08
N TYR A 82 -10.79 -14.88 0.94
CA TYR A 82 -12.05 -14.24 0.59
C TYR A 82 -12.56 -14.69 -0.80
N PHE A 83 -11.64 -14.89 -1.75
CA PHE A 83 -11.98 -15.21 -3.14
C PHE A 83 -11.92 -16.71 -3.47
N LEU A 84 -11.17 -17.50 -2.70
CA LEU A 84 -10.89 -18.91 -3.01
C LEU A 84 -12.17 -19.73 -3.22
N ASN A 85 -13.19 -19.53 -2.37
CA ASN A 85 -14.43 -20.30 -2.46
C ASN A 85 -15.28 -19.97 -3.70
N TYR A 86 -15.10 -18.78 -4.29
CA TYR A 86 -15.80 -18.44 -5.54
C TYR A 86 -15.35 -19.31 -6.71
N LEU A 87 -14.16 -19.93 -6.65
CA LEU A 87 -13.66 -20.83 -7.69
C LEU A 87 -14.62 -22.01 -7.96
N TRP A 88 -15.24 -22.55 -6.90
CA TRP A 88 -16.14 -23.69 -7.00
C TRP A 88 -17.62 -23.30 -6.82
N VAL A 89 -17.92 -22.25 -6.05
CA VAL A 89 -19.29 -21.74 -5.89
C VAL A 89 -19.81 -21.11 -7.19
N ALA A 90 -19.00 -20.34 -7.92
CA ALA A 90 -19.46 -19.64 -9.12
C ALA A 90 -19.92 -20.59 -10.23
N PRO A 91 -19.19 -21.68 -10.58
CA PRO A 91 -19.69 -22.67 -11.55
C PRO A 91 -21.01 -23.32 -11.12
N LEU A 92 -21.15 -23.70 -9.85
CA LEU A 92 -22.40 -24.30 -9.34
C LEU A 92 -23.56 -23.30 -9.42
N GLN A 93 -23.31 -22.04 -9.07
CA GLN A 93 -24.30 -20.97 -9.18
C GLN A 93 -24.72 -20.74 -10.63
N ILE A 94 -23.77 -20.74 -11.57
CA ILE A 94 -24.07 -20.64 -13.01
C ILE A 94 -24.97 -21.81 -13.43
N ILE A 95 -24.62 -23.06 -13.11
CA ILE A 95 -25.43 -24.23 -13.45
C ILE A 95 -26.87 -24.09 -12.90
N ALA A 96 -27.02 -23.67 -11.64
CA ALA A 96 -28.33 -23.46 -11.03
C ALA A 96 -29.14 -22.37 -11.73
N VAL A 97 -28.53 -21.22 -12.05
CA VAL A 97 -29.19 -20.11 -12.78
C VAL A 97 -29.59 -20.56 -14.18
N VAL A 98 -28.72 -21.29 -14.88
CA VAL A 98 -29.00 -21.84 -16.21
C VAL A 98 -30.17 -22.81 -16.16
N PHE A 99 -30.20 -23.70 -15.17
CA PHE A 99 -31.30 -24.64 -14.98
C PHE A 99 -32.63 -23.91 -14.76
N VAL A 100 -32.66 -22.88 -13.91
CA VAL A 100 -33.87 -22.08 -13.67
C VAL A 100 -34.30 -21.34 -14.94
N LEU A 101 -33.38 -20.67 -15.63
CA LEU A 101 -33.70 -19.94 -16.86
C LEU A 101 -34.18 -20.86 -18.00
N TRP A 102 -33.62 -22.06 -18.10
CA TRP A 102 -34.05 -23.07 -19.07
C TRP A 102 -35.54 -23.42 -18.93
N GLN A 103 -36.05 -23.49 -17.70
CA GLN A 103 -37.48 -23.77 -17.44
C GLN A 103 -38.41 -22.67 -17.96
N PHE A 104 -37.92 -21.42 -18.05
CA PHE A 104 -38.75 -20.29 -18.47
C PHE A 104 -38.55 -19.89 -19.94
N VAL A 105 -37.32 -19.95 -20.45
CA VAL A 105 -36.95 -19.35 -21.75
C VAL A 105 -36.25 -20.34 -22.70
N TYR A 106 -36.16 -21.62 -22.33
CA TYR A 106 -35.62 -22.72 -23.15
C TYR A 106 -34.29 -22.34 -23.84
N TYR A 107 -34.20 -22.49 -25.17
CA TYR A 107 -32.99 -22.31 -25.98
C TYR A 107 -32.36 -20.91 -25.95
N VAL A 108 -33.14 -19.86 -25.68
CA VAL A 108 -32.61 -18.47 -25.58
C VAL A 108 -31.59 -18.36 -24.44
N THR A 109 -31.74 -19.18 -23.41
CA THR A 109 -30.81 -19.28 -22.28
C THR A 109 -29.39 -19.60 -22.74
N PHE A 110 -29.22 -20.52 -23.71
CA PHE A 110 -27.89 -20.89 -24.22
C PHE A 110 -27.23 -19.79 -25.03
N ILE A 111 -28.01 -18.97 -25.75
CA ILE A 111 -27.49 -17.79 -26.47
C ILE A 111 -26.93 -16.78 -25.46
N ALA A 112 -27.67 -16.51 -24.38
CA ALA A 112 -27.23 -15.60 -23.32
C ALA A 112 -25.98 -16.13 -22.59
N ILE A 113 -25.93 -17.43 -22.27
CA ILE A 113 -24.76 -18.06 -21.65
C ILE A 113 -23.56 -17.97 -22.59
N GLY A 114 -23.72 -18.30 -23.87
CA GLY A 114 -22.65 -18.21 -24.86
C GLY A 114 -22.05 -16.81 -24.95
N TYR A 115 -22.91 -15.77 -24.92
CA TYR A 115 -22.46 -14.38 -24.85
C TYR A 115 -21.69 -14.07 -23.54
N THR A 116 -22.19 -14.51 -22.39
CA THR A 116 -21.49 -14.28 -21.10
C THR A 116 -20.15 -15.00 -21.01
N LEU A 117 -20.06 -16.23 -21.53
CA LEU A 117 -18.80 -16.98 -21.60
C LEU A 117 -17.81 -16.31 -22.53
N LEU A 118 -18.27 -15.81 -23.68
CA LEU A 118 -17.44 -15.03 -24.60
C LEU A 118 -16.88 -13.78 -23.93
N LEU A 119 -17.69 -13.03 -23.16
CA LEU A 119 -17.19 -11.89 -22.38
C LEU A 119 -16.18 -12.32 -21.32
N LEU A 120 -16.41 -13.44 -20.64
CA LEU A 120 -15.49 -14.00 -19.64
C LEU A 120 -14.15 -14.41 -20.27
N LEU A 121 -14.15 -14.88 -21.51
CA LEU A 121 -12.93 -15.23 -22.26
C LEU A 121 -12.16 -14.00 -22.75
N ILE A 122 -12.85 -12.89 -23.03
CA ILE A 122 -12.22 -11.62 -23.46
C ILE A 122 -11.56 -10.89 -22.28
N GLN A 123 -12.11 -10.97 -21.06
CA GLN A 123 -11.57 -10.29 -19.87
C GLN A 123 -10.08 -10.59 -19.59
N PRO A 124 -9.58 -11.84 -19.66
CA PRO A 124 -8.16 -12.16 -19.52
C PRO A 124 -7.24 -11.43 -20.51
N LEU A 125 -7.69 -11.16 -21.74
CA LEU A 125 -6.89 -10.44 -22.74
C LEU A 125 -6.64 -8.99 -22.28
N PHE A 126 -7.69 -8.31 -21.85
CA PHE A 126 -7.57 -6.97 -21.26
C PHE A 126 -6.76 -6.99 -19.96
N SER A 127 -6.92 -8.02 -19.12
CA SER A 127 -6.13 -8.15 -17.89
C SER A 127 -4.64 -8.31 -18.18
N ARG A 128 -4.25 -9.08 -19.22
CA ARG A 128 -2.85 -9.22 -19.63
C ARG A 128 -2.29 -7.91 -20.16
N LEU A 129 -3.05 -7.19 -20.99
CA LEU A 129 -2.67 -5.86 -21.47
C LEU A 129 -2.51 -4.87 -20.31
N PHE A 130 -3.46 -4.85 -19.37
CA PHE A 130 -3.39 -4.02 -18.17
C PHE A 130 -2.15 -4.33 -17.33
N LEU A 131 -1.82 -5.61 -17.13
CA LEU A 131 -0.62 -6.02 -16.41
C LEU A 131 0.66 -5.55 -17.12
N HIS A 132 0.73 -5.68 -18.45
CA HIS A 132 1.88 -5.20 -19.24
C HIS A 132 2.06 -3.68 -19.11
N LEU A 133 0.98 -2.90 -19.26
CA LEU A 133 1.03 -1.46 -19.06
C LEU A 133 1.43 -1.10 -17.63
N ARG A 134 0.91 -1.83 -16.63
CA ARG A 134 1.24 -1.63 -15.23
C ARG A 134 2.73 -1.87 -14.96
N THR A 135 3.33 -2.89 -15.57
CA THR A 135 4.77 -3.14 -15.40
C THR A 135 5.65 -2.00 -15.91
N GLU A 136 5.27 -1.36 -17.03
CA GLU A 136 6.00 -0.19 -17.54
C GLU A 136 5.82 1.06 -16.66
N VAL A 137 4.62 1.26 -16.10
CA VAL A 137 4.36 2.33 -15.13
C VAL A 137 5.18 2.13 -13.84
N LEU A 138 5.31 0.89 -13.36
CA LEU A 138 6.12 0.61 -12.15
C LEU A 138 7.61 0.92 -12.39
N LYS A 139 8.19 0.56 -13.54
CA LYS A 139 9.58 0.89 -13.88
C LYS A 139 9.86 2.40 -13.82
N THR A 140 9.02 3.19 -14.49
CA THR A 140 9.16 4.66 -14.50
C THR A 140 8.90 5.30 -13.14
N THR A 141 8.01 4.70 -12.33
CA THR A 141 7.76 5.14 -10.95
C THR A 141 8.98 4.90 -10.06
N ASP A 142 9.64 3.75 -10.19
CA ASP A 142 10.85 3.42 -9.42
C ASP A 142 12.02 4.35 -9.78
N GLU A 143 12.23 4.63 -11.07
CA GLU A 143 13.23 5.62 -11.53
C GLU A 143 12.97 7.01 -10.93
N ARG A 144 11.71 7.48 -10.96
CA ARG A 144 11.32 8.74 -10.33
C ARG A 144 11.63 8.75 -8.83
N ILE A 145 11.29 7.68 -8.12
CA ILE A 145 11.53 7.56 -6.67
C ILE A 145 13.02 7.58 -6.36
N LYS A 146 13.84 6.92 -7.18
CA LYS A 146 15.30 6.91 -7.05
C LYS A 146 15.88 8.32 -7.19
N ILE A 147 15.53 9.04 -8.26
CA ILE A 147 15.99 10.41 -8.50
C ILE A 147 15.53 11.35 -7.37
N MET A 148 14.28 11.23 -6.92
CA MET A 148 13.76 12.01 -5.79
C MET A 148 14.51 11.72 -4.49
N SER A 149 14.86 10.46 -4.23
CA SER A 149 15.67 10.09 -3.07
C SER A 149 17.07 10.70 -3.15
N GLU A 150 17.74 10.66 -4.31
CA GLU A 150 19.06 11.25 -4.51
C GLU A 150 19.03 12.77 -4.27
N ILE A 151 18.09 13.48 -4.89
CA ILE A 151 17.93 14.93 -4.73
C ILE A 151 17.70 15.32 -3.27
N ILE A 152 16.81 14.63 -2.55
CA ILE A 152 16.51 14.96 -1.16
C ILE A 152 17.70 14.63 -0.23
N LYS A 153 18.46 13.56 -0.51
CA LYS A 153 19.68 13.21 0.25
C LYS A 153 20.80 14.24 0.04
N SER A 154 20.99 14.74 -1.18
CA SER A 154 22.04 15.72 -1.50
C SER A 154 21.80 17.11 -0.90
N MET A 155 20.59 17.40 -0.40
CA MET A 155 20.27 18.68 0.27
C MET A 155 20.66 18.73 1.75
N ARG A 156 21.25 17.65 2.32
CA ARG A 156 21.66 17.59 3.73
C ARG A 156 23.16 17.83 3.86
N ILE A 157 23.53 18.84 4.63
CA ILE A 157 24.90 19.07 5.12
C ILE A 157 24.90 18.65 6.59
N ASP A 158 25.74 17.68 6.96
CA ASP A 158 25.75 17.07 8.28
C ASP A 158 26.43 17.97 9.32
N PHE A 159 25.67 18.44 10.32
CA PHE A 159 26.18 18.70 11.67
C PHE A 159 25.02 18.72 12.67
N VAL A 160 24.98 17.79 13.63
CA VAL A 160 24.36 17.99 14.96
C VAL A 160 25.07 17.14 16.02
N GLN A 161 25.42 17.79 17.13
CA GLN A 161 25.85 17.22 18.40
C GLN A 161 24.59 16.80 19.19
N LEU A 162 24.56 15.56 19.71
CA LEU A 162 23.36 14.90 20.24
C LEU A 162 22.66 15.73 21.34
N SER A 163 21.41 16.14 21.11
CA SER A 163 20.64 17.06 21.96
C SER A 163 20.18 16.46 23.30
N HIS A 164 20.20 15.13 23.48
CA HIS A 164 19.74 14.44 24.70
C HIS A 164 20.79 13.50 25.32
N GLY A 165 22.08 13.71 25.01
CA GLY A 165 23.17 12.88 25.54
C GLY A 165 22.94 11.39 25.29
N GLU A 166 23.03 10.57 26.33
CA GLU A 166 22.96 9.11 26.28
C GLU A 166 21.56 8.55 25.95
N ASN A 167 20.49 9.29 26.26
CA ASN A 167 19.11 8.90 25.99
C ASN A 167 18.63 9.29 24.58
N THR A 168 19.53 9.78 23.74
CA THR A 168 19.17 10.23 22.39
C THR A 168 18.73 9.04 21.54
N LEU A 169 17.48 9.07 21.08
CA LEU A 169 16.95 8.08 20.16
C LEU A 169 17.69 8.18 18.82
N VAL A 170 18.49 7.16 18.50
CA VAL A 170 19.42 7.17 17.37
C VAL A 170 18.75 6.85 16.02
N GLY A 171 17.51 6.36 16.07
CA GLY A 171 16.72 5.93 14.91
C GLY A 171 17.18 4.60 14.30
N ASP A 172 16.42 4.10 13.33
CA ASP A 172 16.72 2.84 12.63
C ASP A 172 18.11 2.90 11.97
N GLN A 173 18.90 1.83 12.13
CA GLN A 173 20.29 1.73 11.67
C GLN A 173 21.22 2.88 12.11
N GLY A 174 20.85 3.62 13.15
CA GLY A 174 21.62 4.74 13.68
C GLY A 174 21.78 5.88 12.67
N VAL A 175 20.77 6.17 11.85
CA VAL A 175 20.80 7.26 10.85
C VAL A 175 21.20 8.62 11.45
N MET A 176 21.03 8.81 12.76
CA MET A 176 21.42 10.04 13.45
C MET A 176 22.90 10.08 13.89
N LEU A 177 23.69 9.00 13.73
CA LEU A 177 25.12 8.95 14.07
C LEU A 177 26.02 9.05 12.85
N SER A 178 27.16 9.74 13.03
CA SER A 178 28.27 9.69 12.08
C SER A 178 28.91 8.30 12.04
N GLY A 179 29.67 7.99 10.98
CA GLY A 179 30.39 6.72 10.83
C GLY A 179 31.27 6.40 12.05
N GLY A 180 32.09 7.36 12.49
CA GLY A 180 32.95 7.20 13.67
C GLY A 180 32.18 7.03 14.98
N GLN A 181 31.00 7.66 15.12
CA GLN A 181 30.12 7.43 16.27
C GLN A 181 29.55 6.01 16.27
N LYS A 182 29.09 5.49 15.12
CA LYS A 182 28.63 4.10 14.99
C LYS A 182 29.72 3.11 15.34
N ALA A 183 30.94 3.34 14.87
CA ALA A 183 32.11 2.50 15.18
C ALA A 183 32.35 2.42 16.70
N ARG A 184 32.38 3.57 17.40
CA ARG A 184 32.56 3.61 18.86
C ARG A 184 31.46 2.89 19.62
N VAL A 185 30.20 3.04 19.22
CA VAL A 185 29.07 2.33 19.85
C VAL A 185 29.21 0.81 19.66
N ASN A 186 29.62 0.35 18.47
CA ASN A 186 29.84 -1.08 18.22
C ASN A 186 30.99 -1.65 19.06
N ILE A 187 32.11 -0.92 19.20
CA ILE A 187 33.22 -1.31 20.08
C ILE A 187 32.72 -1.41 21.54
N ALA A 188 32.01 -0.39 22.01
CA ALA A 188 31.46 -0.38 23.37
C ALA A 188 30.53 -1.58 23.62
N ARG A 189 29.65 -1.93 22.66
CA ARG A 189 28.78 -3.11 22.74
C ARG A 189 29.56 -4.41 22.90
N ALA A 190 30.65 -4.57 22.15
CA ALA A 190 31.52 -5.73 22.26
C ALA A 190 32.17 -5.79 23.65
N LEU A 191 32.80 -4.70 24.10
CA LEU A 191 33.51 -4.64 25.39
C LEU A 191 32.59 -4.81 26.60
N TYR A 192 31.34 -4.37 26.50
CA TYR A 192 30.35 -4.49 27.57
C TYR A 192 29.90 -5.94 27.79
N ARG A 193 30.01 -6.79 26.75
CA ARG A 193 29.76 -8.22 26.86
C ARG A 193 31.01 -8.90 27.40
N ASP A 194 30.89 -9.59 28.53
CA ASP A 194 31.97 -10.47 29.01
C ASP A 194 31.97 -11.78 28.21
N ALA A 195 33.03 -12.00 27.45
CA ALA A 195 33.25 -13.18 26.61
C ALA A 195 34.70 -13.66 26.74
N ASP A 196 34.98 -14.90 26.36
CA ASP A 196 36.34 -15.46 26.39
C ASP A 196 37.16 -15.06 25.15
N ILE A 197 36.47 -14.89 24.01
CA ILE A 197 37.06 -14.60 22.71
C ILE A 197 36.38 -13.36 22.11
N TYR A 198 37.19 -12.37 21.72
CA TYR A 198 36.76 -11.16 21.03
C TYR A 198 37.26 -11.18 19.58
N LEU A 199 36.32 -11.11 18.64
CA LEU A 199 36.59 -11.00 17.20
C LEU A 199 36.29 -9.57 16.76
N LEU A 200 37.30 -8.83 16.30
CA LEU A 200 37.23 -7.43 15.96
C LEU A 200 37.57 -7.25 14.47
N ASP A 201 36.57 -6.96 13.66
CA ASP A 201 36.69 -6.80 12.20
C ASP A 201 36.79 -5.30 11.85
N ASP A 202 38.03 -4.82 11.69
CA ASP A 202 38.40 -3.43 11.39
C ASP A 202 37.61 -2.34 12.16
N PRO A 203 37.58 -2.39 13.51
CA PRO A 203 36.70 -1.54 14.31
C PRO A 203 37.05 -0.04 14.31
N LEU A 204 38.25 0.34 13.84
CA LEU A 204 38.83 1.68 14.01
C LEU A 204 38.90 2.52 12.72
N SER A 205 38.49 2.00 11.57
CA SER A 205 38.66 2.68 10.27
C SER A 205 37.84 3.95 10.08
N ALA A 206 36.66 4.02 10.69
CA ALA A 206 35.78 5.20 10.59
C ALA A 206 36.08 6.29 11.63
N VAL A 207 37.18 6.17 12.39
CA VAL A 207 37.51 6.99 13.56
C VAL A 207 38.84 7.72 13.34
N ASP A 208 38.92 9.00 13.71
CA ASP A 208 40.12 9.82 13.57
C ASP A 208 41.33 9.19 14.30
N ALA A 209 42.54 9.36 13.74
CA ALA A 209 43.77 8.69 14.21
C ALA A 209 44.03 8.85 15.73
N LYS A 210 43.82 10.05 16.28
CA LYS A 210 43.99 10.32 17.72
C LYS A 210 43.02 9.52 18.60
N VAL A 211 41.76 9.42 18.15
CA VAL A 211 40.73 8.67 18.88
C VAL A 211 40.93 7.17 18.68
N SER A 212 41.34 6.74 17.49
CA SER A 212 41.71 5.35 17.17
C SER A 212 42.79 4.83 18.14
N LYS A 213 43.90 5.56 18.29
CA LYS A 213 44.99 5.22 19.21
C LYS A 213 44.53 5.12 20.66
N HIS A 214 43.73 6.09 21.12
CA HIS A 214 43.16 6.07 22.47
C HIS A 214 42.27 4.85 22.74
N LEU A 215 41.41 4.49 21.79
CA LEU A 215 40.54 3.32 21.87
C LEU A 215 41.35 2.02 21.91
N PHE A 216 42.39 1.92 21.09
CA PHE A 216 43.27 0.76 21.06
C PHE A 216 43.99 0.55 22.40
N ASP A 217 44.70 1.58 22.89
CA ASP A 217 45.49 1.49 24.12
C ASP A 217 44.62 1.21 25.36
N LYS A 218 43.53 1.94 25.53
CA LYS A 218 42.69 1.79 26.73
C LYS A 218 41.79 0.57 26.66
N SER A 219 41.16 0.34 25.52
CA SER A 219 40.06 -0.62 25.43
C SER A 219 40.51 -1.99 24.94
N ILE A 220 41.29 -2.04 23.86
CA ILE A 220 41.71 -3.32 23.26
C ILE A 220 42.92 -3.88 24.00
N LYS A 221 43.92 -3.06 24.34
CA LYS A 221 45.17 -3.49 24.98
C LYS A 221 45.03 -3.68 26.49
N ASN A 222 44.50 -2.68 27.19
CA ASN A 222 44.44 -2.69 28.66
C ASN A 222 43.20 -3.39 29.22
N TYR A 223 42.00 -3.01 28.78
CA TYR A 223 40.75 -3.58 29.35
C TYR A 223 40.58 -5.06 29.02
N LEU A 224 40.88 -5.47 27.79
CA LEU A 224 40.76 -6.86 27.36
C LEU A 224 42.03 -7.70 27.59
N ARG A 225 43.00 -7.24 28.39
CA ARG A 225 44.37 -7.82 28.49
C ARG A 225 44.39 -9.34 28.70
N ASP A 226 43.50 -9.86 29.54
CA ASP A 226 43.45 -11.27 29.95
C ASP A 226 42.54 -12.15 29.06
N LYS A 227 41.97 -11.58 28.00
CA LYS A 227 41.05 -12.27 27.06
C LYS A 227 41.71 -12.56 25.72
N ILE A 228 41.19 -13.54 24.97
CA ILE A 228 41.68 -13.81 23.60
C ILE A 228 41.09 -12.75 22.66
N ARG A 229 41.95 -12.09 21.87
CA ARG A 229 41.57 -11.01 20.97
C ARG A 229 42.11 -11.31 19.57
N ILE A 230 41.24 -11.32 18.58
CA ILE A 230 41.60 -11.39 17.16
C ILE A 230 41.15 -10.08 16.53
N LEU A 231 42.12 -9.29 16.06
CA LEU A 231 41.90 -8.00 15.42
C LEU A 231 42.31 -8.09 13.96
N VAL A 232 41.37 -7.76 13.07
CA VAL A 232 41.64 -7.48 11.66
C VAL A 232 41.79 -5.97 11.52
N THR A 233 42.88 -5.50 10.93
CA THR A 233 43.09 -4.06 10.71
C THR A 233 44.01 -3.80 9.53
N HIS A 234 43.78 -2.70 8.83
CA HIS A 234 44.70 -2.14 7.84
C HIS A 234 45.68 -1.14 8.44
N GLN A 235 45.52 -0.73 9.71
CA GLN A 235 46.36 0.27 10.35
C GLN A 235 47.62 -0.38 10.94
N ILE A 236 48.74 -0.23 10.24
CA ILE A 236 50.03 -0.84 10.59
C ILE A 236 50.52 -0.46 11.99
N GLN A 237 50.24 0.77 12.44
CA GLN A 237 50.66 1.29 13.75
C GLN A 237 50.28 0.39 14.94
N PHE A 238 49.22 -0.44 14.80
CA PHE A 238 48.78 -1.35 15.85
C PHE A 238 49.45 -2.73 15.83
N LEU A 239 50.17 -3.06 14.75
CA LEU A 239 50.83 -4.35 14.59
C LEU A 239 52.03 -4.52 15.52
N GLN A 240 52.70 -3.44 15.90
CA GLN A 240 53.87 -3.48 16.79
C GLN A 240 53.52 -4.03 18.19
N ASP A 241 52.29 -3.77 18.65
CA ASP A 241 51.80 -4.23 19.96
C ASP A 241 51.15 -5.63 19.90
N ALA A 242 51.09 -6.26 18.73
CA ALA A 242 50.48 -7.57 18.55
C ALA A 242 51.43 -8.69 18.97
N THR A 243 50.91 -9.69 19.70
CA THR A 243 51.69 -10.86 20.10
C THR A 243 52.03 -11.78 18.93
N LYS A 244 51.12 -11.86 17.95
CA LYS A 244 51.26 -12.64 16.72
C LYS A 244 50.49 -11.94 15.60
N ILE A 245 51.08 -11.92 14.43
CA ILE A 245 50.52 -11.34 13.21
C ILE A 245 50.37 -12.46 12.19
N ILE A 246 49.24 -12.47 11.48
CA ILE A 246 48.95 -13.42 10.40
C ILE A 246 48.69 -12.60 9.14
N ILE A 247 49.44 -12.89 8.08
CA ILE A 247 49.26 -12.28 6.77
C ILE A 247 48.50 -13.27 5.89
N LEU A 248 47.38 -12.81 5.33
CA LEU A 248 46.53 -13.57 4.42
C LEU A 248 46.63 -12.96 3.03
N ASP A 249 46.82 -13.78 2.00
CA ASP A 249 46.72 -13.39 0.59
C ASP A 249 45.91 -14.43 -0.17
N ASN A 250 44.95 -13.97 -0.98
CA ASN A 250 44.03 -14.82 -1.76
C ASN A 250 43.35 -15.97 -1.00
N GLY A 251 43.13 -15.81 0.31
CA GLY A 251 42.49 -16.81 1.18
C GLY A 251 43.46 -17.86 1.75
N GLU A 252 44.75 -17.78 1.45
CA GLU A 252 45.79 -18.62 2.03
C GLU A 252 46.63 -17.85 3.06
N MET A 253 47.10 -18.56 4.09
CA MET A 253 48.01 -17.98 5.07
C MET A 253 49.42 -17.99 4.49
N VAL A 254 49.92 -16.79 4.18
CA VAL A 254 51.25 -16.60 3.60
C VAL A 254 52.31 -16.72 4.69
N GLN A 255 52.10 -16.03 5.82
CA GLN A 255 53.10 -15.97 6.87
C GLN A 255 52.48 -15.65 8.23
N MET A 256 53.12 -16.15 9.28
CA MET A 256 52.71 -15.94 10.67
C MET A 256 53.96 -15.78 11.54
N GLY A 257 53.99 -14.74 12.36
CA GLY A 257 55.14 -14.43 13.21
C GLY A 257 54.91 -13.22 14.09
N THR A 258 55.95 -12.84 14.82
CA THR A 258 56.00 -11.54 15.52
C THR A 258 56.34 -10.40 14.55
N TYR A 259 56.15 -9.15 14.98
CA TYR A 259 56.47 -7.98 14.16
C TYR A 259 57.93 -7.98 13.68
N GLU A 260 58.87 -8.30 14.57
CA GLU A 260 60.31 -8.35 14.25
C GLU A 260 60.65 -9.50 13.29
N GLU A 261 60.06 -10.67 13.49
CA GLU A 261 60.26 -11.82 12.60
C GLU A 261 59.76 -11.53 11.18
N LEU A 262 58.57 -10.93 11.05
CA LEU A 262 57.96 -10.61 9.74
C LEU A 262 58.71 -9.51 8.99
N LEU A 263 59.29 -8.55 9.72
CA LEU A 263 60.10 -7.47 9.13
C LEU A 263 61.37 -7.99 8.46
N VAL A 264 61.95 -9.09 8.97
CA VAL A 264 63.15 -9.71 8.41
C VAL A 264 62.81 -10.77 7.36
N SER A 265 61.72 -11.51 7.55
CA SER A 265 61.43 -12.72 6.78
C SER A 265 60.45 -12.54 5.61
N SER A 266 59.80 -11.37 5.48
CA SER A 266 58.78 -11.15 4.46
C SER A 266 59.05 -9.89 3.61
N PRO A 267 59.44 -10.04 2.33
CA PRO A 267 59.56 -8.89 1.43
C PRO A 267 58.20 -8.22 1.15
N LEU A 268 57.10 -8.97 1.22
CA LEU A 268 55.74 -8.45 1.08
C LEU A 268 55.36 -7.49 2.22
N PHE A 269 55.73 -7.84 3.45
CA PHE A 269 55.49 -6.98 4.62
C PHE A 269 56.33 -5.70 4.58
N ALA A 270 57.58 -5.80 4.10
CA ALA A 270 58.44 -4.64 3.89
C ALA A 270 57.91 -3.69 2.82
N GLN A 271 57.38 -4.22 1.70
CA GLN A 271 56.72 -3.41 0.66
C GLN A 271 55.45 -2.72 1.17
N LEU A 272 54.60 -3.42 1.92
CA LEU A 272 53.42 -2.84 2.56
C LEU A 272 53.76 -1.67 3.50
N LEU A 273 54.89 -1.78 4.23
CA LEU A 273 55.40 -0.72 5.09
C LEU A 273 55.88 0.51 4.30
N GLU A 274 56.52 0.32 3.14
CA GLU A 274 56.99 1.42 2.30
C GLU A 274 55.83 2.16 1.59
N ASP A 275 54.86 1.43 1.02
CA ASP A 275 53.72 2.01 0.30
C ASP A 275 52.81 2.87 1.21
N ILE A 276 52.64 2.45 2.47
CA ILE A 276 51.76 3.16 3.41
C ILE A 276 52.44 4.41 4.00
N ASN A 277 53.75 4.35 4.25
CA ASN A 277 54.51 5.53 4.70
C ASN A 277 54.51 6.66 3.64
N GLN A 278 54.46 6.33 2.36
CA GLN A 278 54.31 7.32 1.28
C GLN A 278 52.91 7.96 1.28
N HIS A 279 51.86 7.17 1.50
CA HIS A 279 50.47 7.67 1.54
C HIS A 279 50.14 8.51 2.80
N GLU A 280 50.73 8.21 3.97
CA GLU A 280 50.56 9.05 5.17
C GLU A 280 51.21 10.43 5.00
N GLN A 281 52.36 10.50 4.32
CA GLN A 281 53.04 11.78 4.02
C GLN A 281 52.28 12.66 3.02
N GLU A 282 51.55 12.07 2.07
CA GLU A 282 50.68 12.81 1.14
C GLU A 282 49.43 13.39 1.82
N GLN A 283 48.88 12.70 2.83
CA GLN A 283 47.70 13.18 3.58
C GLN A 283 48.03 14.33 4.55
N GLU A 284 49.23 14.35 5.15
CA GLU A 284 49.67 15.46 6.00
C GLU A 284 49.91 16.77 5.22
N GLN A 285 50.22 16.69 3.91
CA GLN A 285 50.48 17.88 3.08
C GLN A 285 49.21 18.60 2.59
N GLN A 286 48.01 18.01 2.73
CA GLN A 286 46.76 18.61 2.25
C GLN A 286 45.96 19.43 3.29
N GLN A 287 46.50 19.67 4.49
CA GLN A 287 45.87 20.59 5.47
C GLN A 287 46.65 21.91 5.62
N PRO A 288 46.24 23.00 4.95
CA PRO A 288 46.68 24.32 5.34
C PRO A 288 45.80 24.85 6.49
N ILE A 289 46.44 24.97 7.65
CA ILE A 289 46.29 26.00 8.70
C ILE A 289 44.99 26.84 8.64
N SER A 290 44.07 26.54 9.55
CA SER A 290 43.14 27.52 10.14
C SER A 290 43.18 27.42 11.66
N LEU A 291 44.38 27.60 12.23
CA LEU A 291 44.57 27.82 13.67
C LEU A 291 44.47 29.31 13.96
N LEU A 292 43.25 29.84 14.06
CA LEU A 292 42.98 31.06 14.83
C LEU A 292 41.49 31.11 15.22
N ASN A 293 41.25 31.35 16.52
CA ASN A 293 39.97 31.50 17.21
C ASN A 293 39.27 30.25 17.76
N GLN A 294 39.88 29.60 18.76
CA GLN A 294 39.13 29.02 19.89
C GLN A 294 39.84 29.31 21.21
N GLN A 295 39.87 30.59 21.57
CA GLN A 295 39.99 31.04 22.95
C GLN A 295 38.80 31.95 23.27
N SER A 296 37.65 31.33 23.51
CA SER A 296 36.61 31.87 24.40
C SER A 296 35.54 30.79 24.62
N MET A 297 35.02 30.76 25.85
CA MET A 297 33.98 29.85 26.36
C MET A 297 34.46 28.60 27.12
N ILE A 298 35.45 28.80 27.98
CA ILE A 298 35.40 28.21 29.33
C ILE A 298 34.84 29.31 30.23
N GLY A 299 33.59 29.19 30.67
CA GLY A 299 32.97 30.19 31.54
C GLY A 299 31.45 30.10 31.64
N SER A 300 30.97 29.09 32.37
CA SER A 300 29.80 29.15 33.28
C SER A 300 29.26 27.74 33.52
N ILE A 301 29.95 27.00 34.38
CA ILE A 301 29.30 25.95 35.16
C ILE A 301 28.60 26.70 36.30
N ASN A 302 27.32 26.99 36.13
CA ASN A 302 26.42 27.16 37.26
C ASN A 302 25.36 26.06 37.15
N SER A 303 25.55 25.06 38.00
CA SER A 303 24.54 24.12 38.46
C SER A 303 23.34 24.89 38.99
N GLU A 304 22.16 24.69 38.40
CA GLU A 304 20.89 24.85 39.12
C GLU A 304 19.74 24.16 38.38
N ASN A 305 19.12 23.22 39.10
CA ASN A 305 17.80 22.62 38.92
C ASN A 305 17.60 21.58 37.80
N ASP A 306 17.98 20.35 38.15
CA ASP A 306 17.27 19.14 37.75
C ASP A 306 15.81 19.19 38.24
N ASN A 307 14.90 19.58 37.35
CA ASN A 307 13.54 19.08 37.35
C ASN A 307 13.28 18.53 35.96
N ILE A 308 13.31 17.20 35.87
CA ILE A 308 13.04 16.43 34.66
C ILE A 308 11.54 16.54 34.39
N ASP A 309 11.16 17.46 33.51
CA ASP A 309 9.80 17.55 33.00
C ASP A 309 9.53 16.35 32.05
N GLU A 310 8.73 15.39 32.52
CA GLU A 310 8.17 14.28 31.73
C GLU A 310 7.45 14.75 30.44
N GLU A 311 7.06 16.03 30.36
CA GLU A 311 6.46 16.63 29.16
C GLU A 311 7.42 16.71 27.96
N ASN A 312 8.74 16.79 28.19
CA ASN A 312 9.72 16.92 27.11
C ASN A 312 10.15 15.58 26.49
N MET A 313 10.07 14.46 27.23
CA MET A 313 10.21 13.13 26.63
C MET A 313 9.05 12.81 25.67
N ASN A 314 7.85 13.32 25.98
CA ASN A 314 6.70 13.30 25.10
C ASN A 314 6.84 14.26 23.91
N SER A 315 7.64 15.34 24.02
CA SER A 315 7.84 16.30 22.93
C SER A 315 8.74 15.76 21.81
N LEU A 316 9.72 14.91 22.15
CA LEU A 316 10.57 14.22 21.17
C LEU A 316 9.89 13.03 20.50
N THR A 317 9.03 12.31 21.23
CA THR A 317 8.10 11.35 20.61
C THR A 317 7.03 12.06 19.78
N LYS A 318 6.65 13.30 20.11
CA LYS A 318 5.77 14.17 19.31
C LYS A 318 6.36 14.61 17.96
N ASN A 319 7.68 14.51 17.75
CA ASN A 319 8.29 14.76 16.44
C ASN A 319 8.01 13.65 15.43
N LEU A 320 7.34 12.56 15.82
CA LEU A 320 6.65 11.63 14.92
C LEU A 320 5.22 12.14 14.65
N GLU A 321 5.11 13.06 13.69
CA GLU A 321 3.85 13.64 13.17
C GLU A 321 2.84 14.09 14.26
N THR A 322 2.81 15.39 14.57
CA THR A 322 1.63 16.00 15.21
C THR A 322 0.42 15.78 14.29
N LYS A 323 -0.32 14.72 14.61
CA LYS A 323 -1.44 14.19 13.85
C LYS A 323 -2.61 15.14 13.98
N GLN A 324 -3.20 15.58 12.86
CA GLN A 324 -4.47 16.31 12.93
C GLN A 324 -5.57 15.39 13.46
N GLU A 325 -6.10 15.72 14.63
CA GLU A 325 -7.27 15.08 15.23
C GLU A 325 -8.55 15.56 14.53
N GLY A 326 -9.52 14.67 14.35
CA GLY A 326 -10.82 14.98 13.75
C GLY A 326 -11.10 14.43 12.34
N THR A 327 -12.16 14.95 11.72
CA THR A 327 -12.64 14.58 10.38
C THR A 327 -11.89 15.36 9.29
N VAL A 328 -11.73 14.74 8.11
CA VAL A 328 -11.18 15.42 6.94
C VAL A 328 -12.09 16.61 6.59
N LYS A 329 -11.49 17.81 6.48
CA LYS A 329 -12.23 19.04 6.17
C LYS A 329 -12.78 18.99 4.74
N TRP A 330 -13.98 19.52 4.52
CA TRP A 330 -14.64 19.57 3.20
C TRP A 330 -13.77 20.24 2.12
N ASN A 331 -12.98 21.25 2.52
CA ASN A 331 -12.05 21.96 1.64
C ASN A 331 -11.03 21.04 0.95
N VAL A 332 -10.68 19.90 1.55
CA VAL A 332 -9.74 18.94 0.96
C VAL A 332 -10.37 18.26 -0.26
N TYR A 333 -11.64 17.86 -0.17
CA TYR A 333 -12.38 17.26 -1.29
C TYR A 333 -12.54 18.25 -2.44
N VAL A 334 -12.91 19.49 -2.13
CA VAL A 334 -13.05 20.57 -3.13
C VAL A 334 -11.71 20.86 -3.81
N LEU A 335 -10.61 20.89 -3.06
CA LEU A 335 -9.27 21.11 -3.60
C LEU A 335 -8.84 20.00 -4.57
N TYR A 336 -9.12 18.74 -4.24
CA TYR A 336 -8.79 17.60 -5.10
C TYR A 336 -9.54 17.66 -6.44
N ILE A 337 -10.87 17.82 -6.38
CA ILE A 337 -11.71 17.93 -7.58
C ILE A 337 -11.32 19.15 -8.43
N ARG A 338 -11.09 20.31 -7.79
CA ARG A 338 -10.65 21.54 -8.47
C ARG A 338 -9.28 21.40 -9.13
N SER A 339 -8.41 20.54 -8.60
CA SER A 339 -7.10 20.28 -9.20
C SER A 339 -7.18 19.42 -10.46
N GLY A 340 -8.24 18.61 -10.63
CA GLY A 340 -8.44 17.78 -11.82
C GLY A 340 -9.02 18.53 -13.01
N ILE A 341 -10.04 19.36 -12.79
CA ILE A 341 -10.84 19.91 -13.90
C ILE A 341 -10.84 21.44 -13.98
N GLY A 342 -10.26 22.13 -12.98
CA GLY A 342 -10.39 23.58 -12.87
C GLY A 342 -11.79 24.01 -12.43
N VAL A 343 -12.31 25.09 -13.03
CA VAL A 343 -13.53 25.86 -12.67
C VAL A 343 -14.77 25.00 -12.32
N ILE A 344 -15.73 25.59 -11.61
CA ILE A 344 -17.06 25.03 -11.24
C ILE A 344 -17.76 24.29 -12.39
N LEU A 345 -17.55 24.73 -13.63
CA LEU A 345 -18.17 24.14 -14.84
C LEU A 345 -17.86 22.65 -15.02
N GLY A 346 -16.64 22.20 -14.74
CA GLY A 346 -16.29 20.79 -14.90
C GLY A 346 -16.83 19.90 -13.75
N PHE A 347 -17.01 20.46 -12.56
CA PHE A 347 -17.71 19.75 -11.47
C PHE A 347 -19.19 19.50 -11.85
N LEU A 348 -19.85 20.50 -12.44
CA LEU A 348 -21.21 20.35 -12.97
C LEU A 348 -21.27 19.29 -14.08
N LEU A 349 -20.27 19.25 -14.98
CA LEU A 349 -20.21 18.25 -16.04
C LEU A 349 -20.20 16.81 -15.51
N ILE A 350 -19.43 16.51 -14.45
CA ILE A 350 -19.42 15.18 -13.83
C ILE A 350 -20.81 14.82 -13.30
N ILE A 351 -21.43 15.72 -12.54
CA ILE A 351 -22.77 15.48 -11.98
C ILE A 351 -23.78 15.20 -13.09
N ILE A 352 -23.74 15.99 -14.17
CA ILE A 352 -24.63 15.83 -15.33
C ILE A 352 -24.40 14.46 -15.99
N LEU A 353 -23.17 14.04 -16.22
CA LEU A 353 -22.87 12.72 -16.82
C LEU A 353 -23.39 11.55 -15.98
N PHE A 354 -23.25 11.61 -14.65
CA PHE A 354 -23.77 10.57 -13.77
C PHE A 354 -25.31 10.57 -13.72
N ALA A 355 -25.93 11.75 -13.62
CA ALA A 355 -27.38 11.89 -13.57
C ALA A 355 -28.05 11.46 -14.89
N THR A 356 -27.51 11.88 -16.04
CA THR A 356 -28.03 11.51 -17.37
C THR A 356 -27.95 10.01 -17.62
N GLN A 357 -26.80 9.39 -17.33
CA GLN A 357 -26.62 7.95 -17.47
C GLN A 357 -27.61 7.18 -16.58
N GLN A 358 -27.79 7.60 -15.33
CA GLN A 358 -28.72 6.94 -14.41
C GLN A 358 -30.18 7.12 -14.84
N SER A 359 -30.54 8.31 -15.32
CA SER A 359 -31.90 8.61 -15.81
C SER A 359 -32.26 7.72 -17.01
N ILE A 360 -31.34 7.56 -17.96
CA ILE A 360 -31.53 6.69 -19.13
C ILE A 360 -31.63 5.22 -18.72
N ALA A 361 -30.87 4.78 -17.71
CA ALA A 361 -30.96 3.42 -17.18
C ALA A 361 -32.35 3.15 -16.57
N ILE A 362 -32.86 4.07 -15.75
CA ILE A 362 -34.19 3.96 -15.15
C ILE A 362 -35.27 3.98 -16.23
N TYR A 363 -35.16 4.91 -17.19
CA TYR A 363 -36.12 5.03 -18.27
C TYR A 363 -36.15 3.78 -19.16
N SER A 364 -34.99 3.19 -19.48
CA SER A 364 -34.89 1.94 -20.23
C SER A 364 -35.59 0.78 -19.50
N ASN A 365 -35.41 0.67 -18.18
CA ASN A 365 -36.11 -0.33 -17.37
C ASN A 365 -37.62 -0.09 -17.31
N TRP A 366 -38.05 1.15 -17.15
CA TRP A 366 -39.48 1.50 -17.19
C TRP A 366 -40.10 1.18 -18.56
N TRP A 367 -39.38 1.49 -19.64
CA TRP A 367 -39.79 1.14 -21.00
C TRP A 367 -39.95 -0.37 -21.19
N LEU A 368 -39.03 -1.17 -20.63
CA LEU A 368 -39.13 -2.63 -20.66
C LEU A 368 -40.40 -3.12 -19.95
N VAL A 369 -40.71 -2.60 -18.76
CA VAL A 369 -41.94 -2.94 -18.02
C VAL A 369 -43.19 -2.57 -18.82
N ALA A 370 -43.22 -1.37 -19.41
CA ALA A 370 -44.33 -0.94 -20.26
C ALA A 370 -44.51 -1.87 -21.47
N TRP A 371 -43.40 -2.25 -22.12
CA TRP A 371 -43.44 -3.21 -23.23
C TRP A 371 -43.96 -4.58 -22.78
N THR A 372 -43.50 -5.10 -21.63
CA THR A 372 -43.96 -6.38 -21.09
C THR A 372 -45.45 -6.37 -20.76
N ASN A 373 -45.96 -5.30 -20.15
CA ASN A 373 -47.38 -5.19 -19.80
C ASN A 373 -48.28 -5.23 -21.05
N ASP A 374 -47.91 -4.48 -22.10
CA ASP A 374 -48.67 -4.50 -23.35
C ASP A 374 -48.67 -5.88 -24.03
N GLU A 375 -47.55 -6.59 -23.99
CA GLU A 375 -47.46 -7.95 -24.52
C GLU A 375 -48.34 -8.93 -23.71
N SER A 376 -48.35 -8.77 -22.37
CA SER A 376 -49.18 -9.60 -21.49
C SER A 376 -50.69 -9.39 -21.72
N HIS A 377 -51.13 -8.15 -21.91
CA HIS A 377 -52.53 -7.84 -22.22
C HIS A 377 -52.98 -8.48 -23.54
N ARG A 378 -52.10 -8.53 -24.55
CA ARG A 378 -52.40 -9.19 -25.82
C ARG A 378 -52.45 -10.70 -25.73
N TYR A 379 -51.54 -11.31 -24.97
CA TYR A 379 -51.58 -12.75 -24.75
C TYR A 379 -52.96 -13.18 -24.21
N HIS A 380 -53.46 -12.45 -23.21
CA HIS A 380 -54.79 -12.72 -22.64
C HIS A 380 -55.96 -12.45 -23.60
N GLN A 381 -55.89 -11.42 -24.45
CA GLN A 381 -56.91 -11.16 -25.47
C GLN A 381 -56.93 -12.23 -26.57
N ASN A 382 -55.77 -12.71 -27.01
CA ASN A 382 -55.69 -13.77 -28.02
C ASN A 382 -56.15 -15.12 -27.46
N SER A 383 -55.88 -15.43 -26.19
CA SER A 383 -56.35 -16.67 -25.55
C SER A 383 -57.86 -16.72 -25.33
N THR A 384 -58.56 -15.58 -25.30
CA THR A 384 -60.01 -15.51 -25.08
C THR A 384 -60.83 -15.53 -26.39
N ASN A 385 -60.21 -15.19 -27.53
CA ASN A 385 -60.87 -15.11 -28.84
C ASN A 385 -60.69 -16.36 -29.74
N CYS A 386 -60.38 -17.52 -29.15
CA CYS A 386 -60.16 -18.78 -29.87
C CYS A 386 -61.47 -19.34 -30.48
N VAL A 387 -61.87 -18.85 -31.65
CA VAL A 387 -62.95 -19.42 -32.48
C VAL A 387 -62.35 -20.46 -33.44
N PRO A 388 -62.98 -21.63 -33.69
CA PRO A 388 -62.46 -22.61 -34.63
C PRO A 388 -62.41 -22.02 -36.04
N ILE A 389 -61.23 -21.98 -36.65
CA ILE A 389 -61.00 -21.36 -37.96
C ILE A 389 -61.50 -22.31 -39.05
N GLN A 390 -62.67 -22.03 -39.61
CA GLN A 390 -63.18 -22.69 -40.83
C GLN A 390 -63.30 -21.75 -42.04
N ASP A 391 -63.02 -20.45 -41.87
CA ASP A 391 -63.27 -19.44 -42.91
C ASP A 391 -61.99 -18.74 -43.41
N LYS A 392 -61.72 -18.84 -44.72
CA LYS A 392 -60.51 -18.29 -45.39
C LYS A 392 -60.43 -16.76 -45.33
N LYS A 393 -61.56 -16.07 -45.15
CA LYS A 393 -61.61 -14.61 -44.96
C LYS A 393 -61.10 -14.20 -43.58
N ILE A 394 -61.46 -14.97 -42.56
CA ILE A 394 -61.05 -14.76 -41.18
C ILE A 394 -59.55 -15.03 -41.03
N ASP A 395 -59.04 -16.10 -41.66
CA ASP A 395 -57.60 -16.41 -41.73
C ASP A 395 -56.77 -15.28 -42.41
N ARG A 396 -57.34 -14.59 -43.39
CA ARG A 396 -56.67 -13.43 -44.03
C ARG A 396 -56.60 -12.22 -43.08
N ILE A 397 -57.63 -11.96 -42.29
CA ILE A 397 -57.67 -10.87 -41.29
C ILE A 397 -56.68 -11.17 -40.15
N TYR A 398 -56.64 -12.42 -39.66
CA TYR A 398 -55.67 -12.84 -38.65
C TYR A 398 -54.23 -12.72 -39.16
N ARG A 399 -53.95 -13.11 -40.40
CA ARG A 399 -52.62 -12.91 -41.01
C ARG A 399 -52.27 -11.43 -41.17
N MET A 400 -53.19 -10.58 -41.62
CA MET A 400 -52.95 -9.14 -41.76
C MET A 400 -52.61 -8.50 -40.40
N ASN A 401 -53.43 -8.78 -39.38
CA ASN A 401 -53.19 -8.31 -38.01
C ASN A 401 -51.85 -8.85 -37.48
N SER A 402 -51.51 -10.11 -37.73
CA SER A 402 -50.23 -10.68 -37.29
C SER A 402 -49.00 -10.01 -37.91
N ILE A 403 -49.11 -9.53 -39.16
CA ILE A 403 -48.02 -8.83 -39.86
C ILE A 403 -47.82 -7.44 -39.25
N GLU A 404 -48.89 -6.67 -39.08
CA GLU A 404 -48.82 -5.34 -38.42
C GLU A 404 -48.25 -5.45 -36.99
N TRP A 405 -48.60 -6.51 -36.27
CA TRP A 405 -48.09 -6.74 -34.92
C TRP A 405 -46.63 -7.18 -34.87
N ASN A 406 -46.18 -8.00 -35.81
CA ASN A 406 -44.76 -8.32 -35.93
C ASN A 406 -43.96 -7.03 -36.19
N THR A 407 -44.43 -6.17 -37.09
CA THR A 407 -43.81 -4.85 -37.33
C THR A 407 -43.81 -3.96 -36.08
N TYR A 408 -44.90 -3.98 -35.30
CA TYR A 408 -44.99 -3.24 -34.04
C TYR A 408 -44.03 -3.76 -32.95
N ARG A 409 -43.93 -5.08 -32.80
CA ARG A 409 -43.02 -5.75 -31.86
C ARG A 409 -41.56 -5.49 -32.24
N ASP A 410 -41.25 -5.62 -33.53
CA ASP A 410 -39.91 -5.38 -34.06
C ASP A 410 -39.51 -3.91 -33.82
N ARG A 411 -40.41 -2.95 -34.04
CA ARG A 411 -40.16 -1.53 -33.73
C ARG A 411 -39.78 -1.32 -32.26
N ARG A 412 -40.50 -1.95 -31.32
CA ARG A 412 -40.21 -1.82 -29.88
C ARG A 412 -38.88 -2.46 -29.49
N PHE A 413 -38.56 -3.61 -30.08
CA PHE A 413 -37.27 -4.25 -29.93
C PHE A 413 -36.13 -3.34 -30.41
N TYR A 414 -36.24 -2.75 -31.60
CA TYR A 414 -35.23 -1.81 -32.11
C TYR A 414 -35.07 -0.57 -31.22
N ILE A 415 -36.17 -0.01 -30.71
CA ILE A 415 -36.13 1.11 -29.75
C ILE A 415 -35.36 0.71 -28.48
N PHE A 416 -35.61 -0.49 -27.95
CA PHE A 416 -34.89 -1.00 -26.78
C PHE A 416 -33.40 -1.19 -27.07
N CYS A 417 -33.04 -1.73 -28.23
CA CYS A 417 -31.65 -1.84 -28.67
C CYS A 417 -30.94 -0.48 -28.75
N VAL A 418 -31.63 0.56 -29.22
CA VAL A 418 -31.10 1.95 -29.22
C VAL A 418 -30.87 2.45 -27.80
N PHE A 419 -31.79 2.21 -26.86
CA PHE A 419 -31.57 2.58 -25.45
C PHE A 419 -30.37 1.87 -24.84
N VAL A 420 -30.21 0.57 -25.10
CA VAL A 420 -29.05 -0.21 -24.64
C VAL A 420 -27.75 0.35 -25.23
N PHE A 421 -27.74 0.69 -26.52
CA PHE A 421 -26.57 1.30 -27.16
C PHE A 421 -26.20 2.66 -26.56
N ILE A 422 -27.19 3.56 -26.39
CA ILE A 422 -26.98 4.88 -25.76
C ILE A 422 -26.47 4.72 -24.33
N LEU A 423 -27.03 3.77 -23.57
CA LEU A 423 -26.60 3.48 -22.20
C LEU A 423 -25.15 2.99 -22.16
N CYS A 424 -24.77 2.06 -23.02
CA CYS A 424 -23.38 1.59 -23.14
C CYS A 424 -22.43 2.74 -23.51
N PHE A 425 -22.80 3.59 -24.47
CA PHE A 425 -22.02 4.74 -24.87
C PHE A 425 -21.83 5.74 -23.72
N LEU A 426 -22.89 6.06 -22.97
CA LEU A 426 -22.82 6.98 -21.83
C LEU A 426 -22.01 6.40 -20.66
N ILE A 427 -22.11 5.09 -20.41
CA ILE A 427 -21.26 4.42 -19.41
C ILE A 427 -19.79 4.54 -19.81
N PHE A 428 -19.47 4.30 -21.08
CA PHE A 428 -18.11 4.45 -21.60
C PHE A 428 -17.62 5.90 -21.47
N LEU A 429 -18.39 6.87 -21.98
CA LEU A 429 -18.07 8.29 -21.93
C LEU A 429 -17.85 8.78 -20.49
N ARG A 430 -18.78 8.49 -19.58
CA ARG A 430 -18.68 8.83 -18.15
C ARG A 430 -17.41 8.25 -17.53
N THR A 431 -17.08 7.00 -17.84
CA THR A 431 -15.92 6.32 -17.28
C THR A 431 -14.62 6.94 -17.78
N VAL A 432 -14.48 7.16 -19.09
CA VAL A 432 -13.28 7.78 -19.68
C VAL A 432 -13.08 9.20 -19.16
N VAL A 433 -14.13 10.03 -19.18
CA VAL A 433 -14.06 11.42 -18.69
C VAL A 433 -13.66 11.44 -17.22
N SER A 434 -14.27 10.62 -16.37
CA SER A 434 -13.94 10.55 -14.94
C SER A 434 -12.48 10.18 -14.68
N GLN A 435 -11.95 9.18 -15.40
CA GLN A 435 -10.56 8.74 -15.23
C GLN A 435 -9.56 9.81 -15.70
N LEU A 436 -9.83 10.52 -16.80
CA LEU A 436 -8.98 11.63 -17.26
C LEU A 436 -8.89 12.75 -16.21
N ILE A 437 -9.99 13.05 -15.53
CA ILE A 437 -10.06 14.08 -14.49
C ILE A 437 -9.21 13.70 -13.29
N PHE A 438 -9.33 12.46 -12.81
CA PHE A 438 -8.55 11.97 -11.67
C PHE A 438 -7.05 11.92 -11.98
N LEU A 439 -6.68 11.47 -13.17
CA LEU A 439 -5.28 11.48 -13.62
C LEU A 439 -4.70 12.89 -13.69
N ASN A 440 -5.48 13.87 -14.18
CA ASN A 440 -5.04 15.25 -14.20
C ASN A 440 -4.89 15.84 -12.78
N ALA A 441 -5.79 15.47 -11.86
CA ALA A 441 -5.72 15.91 -10.46
C ALA A 441 -4.41 15.44 -9.80
N GLY A 442 -4.04 14.16 -10.00
CA GLY A 442 -2.79 13.60 -9.50
C GLY A 442 -1.57 14.34 -10.03
N ARG A 443 -1.52 14.58 -11.35
CA ARG A 443 -0.42 15.34 -12.00
C ARG A 443 -0.27 16.76 -11.45
N VAL A 444 -1.37 17.50 -11.32
CA VAL A 444 -1.36 18.88 -10.82
C VAL A 444 -0.92 18.93 -9.36
N LEU A 445 -1.39 18.00 -8.52
CA LEU A 445 -1.04 17.99 -7.10
C LEU A 445 0.42 17.57 -6.88
N HIS A 446 0.90 16.56 -7.59
CA HIS A 446 2.31 16.16 -7.60
C HIS A 446 3.23 17.35 -7.95
N ASN A 447 2.94 18.04 -9.05
CA ASN A 447 3.78 19.16 -9.51
C ASN A 447 3.75 20.36 -8.55
N LYS A 448 2.59 20.64 -7.93
CA LYS A 448 2.48 21.66 -6.88
C LYS A 448 3.28 21.29 -5.64
N MET A 449 3.23 20.02 -5.21
CA MET A 449 3.99 19.54 -4.06
C MET A 449 5.50 19.61 -4.33
N PHE A 450 5.95 19.09 -5.47
CA PHE A 450 7.34 19.14 -5.91
C PHE A 450 7.89 20.57 -5.93
N LYS A 451 7.17 21.50 -6.60
CA LYS A 451 7.57 22.91 -6.71
C LYS A 451 7.67 23.61 -5.34
N ARG A 452 6.87 23.19 -4.35
CA ARG A 452 6.93 23.76 -3.00
C ARG A 452 8.13 23.21 -2.22
N VAL A 453 8.37 21.91 -2.28
CA VAL A 453 9.48 21.26 -1.55
C VAL A 453 10.83 21.80 -1.99
N ILE A 454 11.07 21.95 -3.30
CA ILE A 454 12.34 22.51 -3.81
C ILE A 454 12.56 23.99 -3.47
N ARG A 455 11.52 24.70 -3.01
CA ARG A 455 11.58 26.12 -2.62
C ARG A 455 11.58 26.31 -1.10
N CYS A 456 11.54 25.23 -0.32
CA CYS A 456 11.56 25.31 1.14
C CYS A 456 12.96 25.70 1.63
N PRO A 457 13.06 26.44 2.75
CA PRO A 457 14.34 26.74 3.39
C PRO A 457 14.98 25.44 3.92
N ILE A 458 16.32 25.41 4.03
CA ILE A 458 17.08 24.25 4.51
C ILE A 458 16.61 23.81 5.92
N SER A 459 16.20 24.77 6.77
CA SER A 459 15.65 24.50 8.11
C SER A 459 14.41 23.59 8.11
N PHE A 460 13.65 23.55 7.02
CA PHE A 460 12.53 22.61 6.86
C PHE A 460 13.02 21.17 6.76
N PHE A 461 14.16 20.93 6.11
CA PHE A 461 14.77 19.61 5.94
C PHE A 461 15.50 19.13 7.20
N ASP A 462 15.93 20.05 8.06
CA ASP A 462 16.52 19.71 9.37
C ASP A 462 15.47 19.20 10.36
N THR A 463 14.27 19.78 10.33
CA THR A 463 13.14 19.41 11.19
C THR A 463 12.32 18.23 10.64
N ASN A 464 12.38 17.96 9.34
CA ASN A 464 11.61 16.90 8.69
C ASN A 464 12.54 15.85 8.09
N PRO A 465 12.60 14.62 8.66
CA PRO A 465 13.43 13.55 8.15
C PRO A 465 13.18 13.28 6.66
N VAL A 466 14.26 13.08 5.90
CA VAL A 466 14.22 12.79 4.45
C VAL A 466 13.27 11.64 4.11
N GLY A 467 13.26 10.58 4.93
CA GLY A 467 12.35 9.45 4.75
C GLY A 467 10.87 9.83 4.79
N ARG A 468 10.48 10.84 5.58
CA ARG A 468 9.10 11.34 5.67
C ARG A 468 8.68 12.04 4.38
N ILE A 469 9.54 12.92 3.86
CA ILE A 469 9.30 13.64 2.61
C ILE A 469 9.23 12.63 1.45
N LEU A 470 10.16 11.66 1.42
CA LEU A 470 10.18 10.60 0.42
C LEU A 470 8.89 9.76 0.47
N ASN A 471 8.43 9.36 1.67
CA ASN A 471 7.19 8.60 1.83
C ASN A 471 5.95 9.32 1.25
N ARG A 472 5.93 10.65 1.31
CA ARG A 472 4.87 11.47 0.70
C ARG A 472 4.93 11.41 -0.83
N PHE A 473 6.12 11.43 -1.43
CA PHE A 473 6.30 11.28 -2.89
C PHE A 473 6.12 9.84 -3.40
N THR A 474 6.20 8.85 -2.51
CA THR A 474 6.07 7.43 -2.87
C THR A 474 4.68 6.90 -2.53
N SER A 475 4.45 6.54 -1.27
CA SER A 475 3.26 5.82 -0.81
C SER A 475 2.00 6.68 -0.92
N ASP A 476 2.04 7.93 -0.48
CA ASP A 476 0.85 8.78 -0.50
C ASP A 476 0.43 9.15 -1.93
N ILE A 477 1.39 9.48 -2.80
CA ILE A 477 1.09 9.70 -4.23
C ILE A 477 0.59 8.42 -4.90
N ALA A 478 1.19 7.26 -4.62
CA ALA A 478 0.69 5.99 -5.17
C ALA A 478 -0.75 5.71 -4.75
N THR A 479 -1.12 5.96 -3.48
CA THR A 479 -2.52 5.79 -3.04
C THR A 479 -3.46 6.80 -3.71
N MET A 480 -2.99 8.03 -3.97
CA MET A 480 -3.75 9.06 -4.68
C MET A 480 -3.95 8.75 -6.16
N ASP A 481 -2.97 8.12 -6.82
CA ASP A 481 -3.01 7.82 -8.26
C ASP A 481 -3.72 6.49 -8.55
N GLU A 482 -3.60 5.49 -7.68
CA GLU A 482 -4.18 4.15 -7.92
C GLU A 482 -5.50 3.93 -7.15
N SER A 483 -5.49 4.15 -5.83
CA SER A 483 -6.59 3.70 -4.95
C SER A 483 -7.73 4.71 -4.84
N LEU A 484 -7.39 5.99 -4.74
CA LEU A 484 -8.35 7.07 -4.56
C LEU A 484 -9.31 7.23 -5.76
N PRO A 485 -8.85 7.20 -7.04
CA PRO A 485 -9.73 7.36 -8.19
C PRO A 485 -10.76 6.24 -8.29
N MET A 486 -10.34 5.00 -8.07
CA MET A 486 -11.21 3.83 -8.04
C MET A 486 -12.28 3.96 -6.94
N THR A 487 -11.84 4.29 -5.71
CA THR A 487 -12.75 4.43 -4.56
C THR A 487 -13.76 5.56 -4.75
N VAL A 488 -13.33 6.72 -5.25
CA VAL A 488 -14.21 7.87 -5.49
C VAL A 488 -15.17 7.57 -6.63
N PHE A 489 -14.71 6.92 -7.70
CA PHE A 489 -15.55 6.50 -8.81
C PHE A 489 -16.65 5.53 -8.35
N ASP A 490 -16.29 4.47 -7.63
CA ASP A 490 -17.24 3.48 -7.11
C ASP A 490 -18.26 4.13 -6.16
N PHE A 491 -17.80 5.08 -5.33
CA PHE A 491 -18.68 5.87 -4.47
C PHE A 491 -19.67 6.70 -5.28
N LEU A 492 -19.23 7.41 -6.33
CA LEU A 492 -20.12 8.21 -7.19
C LEU A 492 -21.12 7.35 -7.95
N VAL A 493 -20.69 6.18 -8.45
CA VAL A 493 -21.58 5.22 -9.11
C VAL A 493 -22.64 4.72 -8.12
N SER A 494 -22.22 4.28 -6.93
CA SER A 494 -23.13 3.78 -5.90
C SER A 494 -24.11 4.85 -5.43
N LEU A 495 -23.64 6.08 -5.23
CA LEU A 495 -24.48 7.22 -4.86
C LEU A 495 -25.53 7.51 -5.94
N SER A 496 -25.11 7.55 -7.21
CA SER A 496 -26.01 7.78 -8.33
C SER A 496 -27.08 6.68 -8.43
N GLN A 497 -26.69 5.41 -8.25
CA GLN A 497 -27.62 4.27 -8.25
C GLN A 497 -28.65 4.37 -7.13
N VAL A 498 -28.20 4.62 -5.89
CA VAL A 498 -29.09 4.74 -4.72
C VAL A 498 -30.08 5.90 -4.88
N LEU A 499 -29.60 7.07 -5.31
CA LEU A 499 -30.46 8.24 -5.57
C LEU A 499 -31.46 7.92 -6.69
N GLY A 500 -31.01 7.29 -7.77
CA GLY A 500 -31.87 6.88 -8.88
C GLY A 500 -32.96 5.90 -8.45
N THR A 501 -32.63 4.89 -7.65
CA THR A 501 -33.60 3.93 -7.12
C THR A 501 -34.61 4.59 -6.19
N ILE A 502 -34.17 5.50 -5.31
CA ILE A 502 -35.08 6.25 -4.44
C ILE A 502 -36.07 7.07 -5.27
N VAL A 503 -35.60 7.80 -6.29
CA VAL A 503 -36.46 8.59 -7.18
C VAL A 503 -37.49 7.71 -7.89
N LEU A 504 -37.08 6.54 -8.40
CA LEU A 504 -37.99 5.59 -9.04
C LEU A 504 -39.06 5.08 -8.06
N VAL A 505 -38.67 4.72 -6.83
CA VAL A 505 -39.60 4.21 -5.81
C VAL A 505 -40.61 5.28 -5.41
N ILE A 506 -40.19 6.54 -5.24
CA ILE A 506 -41.08 7.67 -4.95
C ILE A 506 -42.09 7.88 -6.07
N PHE A 507 -41.63 7.82 -7.33
CA PHE A 507 -42.50 7.99 -8.49
C PHE A 507 -43.56 6.88 -8.59
N LEU A 508 -43.18 5.62 -8.33
CA LEU A 508 -44.10 4.48 -8.38
C LEU A 508 -45.04 4.42 -7.17
N ASN A 509 -44.55 4.76 -5.98
CA ASN A 509 -45.34 4.75 -4.75
C ASN A 509 -44.85 5.84 -3.77
N PRO A 510 -45.52 7.01 -3.71
CA PRO A 510 -45.13 8.10 -2.85
C PRO A 510 -45.08 7.75 -1.36
N TRP A 511 -45.91 6.82 -0.89
CA TRP A 511 -45.92 6.41 0.53
C TRP A 511 -44.66 5.64 0.94
N SER A 512 -44.01 4.96 -0.01
CA SER A 512 -42.70 4.32 0.20
C SER A 512 -41.57 5.32 0.47
N PHE A 513 -41.80 6.63 0.26
CA PHE A 513 -40.82 7.65 0.62
C PHE A 513 -40.54 7.67 2.13
N ILE A 514 -41.57 7.46 2.96
CA ILE A 514 -41.43 7.44 4.41
C ILE A 514 -40.49 6.30 4.84
N SER A 515 -40.64 5.10 4.27
CA SER A 515 -39.77 3.97 4.58
C SER A 515 -38.33 4.21 4.08
N ALA A 516 -38.15 4.87 2.94
CA ALA A 516 -36.83 5.26 2.44
C ALA A 516 -36.13 6.25 3.38
N ILE A 517 -36.84 7.24 3.94
CA ILE A 517 -36.28 8.18 4.93
C ILE A 517 -35.86 7.44 6.20
N ILE A 518 -36.70 6.53 6.71
CA ILE A 518 -36.39 5.73 7.90
C ILE A 518 -35.12 4.89 7.67
N ALA A 519 -35.03 4.21 6.53
CA ALA A 519 -33.86 3.42 6.16
C ALA A 519 -32.60 4.29 6.02
N ALA A 520 -32.69 5.45 5.34
CA ALA A 520 -31.58 6.38 5.17
C ALA A 520 -31.11 6.96 6.52
N SER A 521 -32.04 7.35 7.40
CA SER A 521 -31.74 7.83 8.76
C SER A 521 -31.02 6.75 9.56
N GLY A 522 -31.53 5.51 9.54
CA GLY A 522 -30.88 4.38 10.20
C GLY A 522 -29.46 4.13 9.70
N MET A 523 -29.24 4.14 8.37
CA MET A 523 -27.90 4.00 7.79
C MET A 523 -26.96 5.15 8.17
N LEU A 524 -27.46 6.40 8.19
CA LEU A 524 -26.67 7.56 8.60
C LEU A 524 -26.31 7.49 10.08
N PHE A 525 -27.20 7.02 10.95
CA PHE A 525 -26.93 6.79 12.36
C PHE A 525 -25.86 5.71 12.57
N VAL A 526 -25.99 4.57 11.90
CA VAL A 526 -24.98 3.50 11.93
C VAL A 526 -23.63 4.03 11.44
N ARG A 527 -23.60 4.77 10.33
CA ARG A 527 -22.38 5.39 9.81
C ARG A 527 -21.79 6.39 10.81
N TYR A 528 -22.61 7.25 11.41
CA TYR A 528 -22.17 8.23 12.39
C TYR A 528 -21.47 7.56 13.58
N ARG A 529 -21.98 6.43 14.06
CA ARG A 529 -21.38 5.68 15.17
C ARG A 529 -20.18 4.84 14.77
N PHE A 530 -20.22 4.20 13.60
CA PHE A 530 -19.20 3.23 13.15
C PHE A 530 -17.99 3.91 12.49
N ALA A 531 -18.18 4.99 11.73
CA ALA A 531 -17.10 5.61 10.96
C ALA A 531 -15.95 6.17 11.83
N PRO A 532 -16.19 6.82 12.99
CA PRO A 532 -15.09 7.19 13.91
C PRO A 532 -14.33 5.95 14.40
N CYS A 533 -15.05 4.96 14.93
CA CYS A 533 -14.45 3.73 15.46
C CYS A 533 -13.62 2.97 14.41
N SER A 534 -14.16 2.81 13.20
CA SER A 534 -13.46 2.13 12.10
C SER A 534 -12.19 2.87 11.66
N ARG A 535 -12.24 4.22 11.64
CA ARG A 535 -11.06 5.05 11.34
C ARG A 535 -9.99 4.90 12.41
N ASP A 536 -10.37 4.97 13.69
CA ASP A 536 -9.42 4.86 14.80
C ASP A 536 -8.83 3.45 14.90
N LEU A 537 -9.62 2.41 14.62
CA LEU A 537 -9.12 1.04 14.51
C LEU A 537 -8.15 0.88 13.32
N LYS A 538 -8.48 1.40 12.13
CA LYS A 538 -7.58 1.36 10.97
C LYS A 538 -6.28 2.13 11.24
N ARG A 539 -6.37 3.25 11.98
CA ARG A 539 -5.21 4.01 12.46
C ARG A 539 -4.36 3.17 13.41
N LEU A 540 -4.97 2.53 14.41
CA LEU A 540 -4.28 1.67 15.38
C LEU A 540 -3.53 0.54 14.68
N VAL A 541 -4.18 -0.13 13.73
CA VAL A 541 -3.57 -1.21 12.94
C VAL A 541 -2.39 -0.70 12.10
N GLY A 542 -2.51 0.49 11.49
CA GLY A 542 -1.41 1.11 10.76
C GLY A 542 -0.20 1.37 11.65
N THR A 543 -0.43 1.92 12.84
CA THR A 543 0.64 2.25 13.80
C THR A 543 1.27 1.03 14.45
N THR A 544 0.52 -0.04 14.70
CA THR A 544 1.06 -1.26 15.34
C THR A 544 1.80 -2.17 14.36
N ARG A 545 1.51 -2.08 13.05
CA ARG A 545 2.23 -2.86 12.03
C ARG A 545 3.65 -2.38 11.78
N SER A 546 3.90 -1.07 11.81
CA SER A 546 5.21 -0.49 11.46
C SER A 546 6.35 -0.96 12.39
N PRO A 547 6.20 -0.98 13.72
CA PRO A 547 7.23 -1.49 14.64
C PRO A 547 7.61 -2.94 14.36
N VAL A 548 6.63 -3.79 14.02
CA VAL A 548 6.88 -5.21 13.72
C VAL A 548 7.81 -5.36 12.52
N TYR A 549 7.58 -4.59 11.44
CA TYR A 549 8.43 -4.64 10.25
C TYR A 549 9.81 -4.01 10.48
N SER A 550 9.89 -2.91 11.22
CA SER A 550 11.17 -2.29 11.59
C SER A 550 12.03 -3.24 12.43
N GLN A 551 11.46 -3.84 13.48
CA GLN A 551 12.14 -4.84 14.32
C GLN A 551 12.59 -6.06 13.51
N LEU A 552 11.77 -6.50 12.56
CA LEU A 552 12.13 -7.65 11.74
C LEU A 552 13.30 -7.31 10.79
N THR A 553 13.28 -6.11 10.19
CA THR A 553 14.33 -5.63 9.30
C THR A 553 15.65 -5.48 10.05
N SER A 554 15.61 -4.90 11.26
CA SER A 554 16.78 -4.76 12.12
C SER A 554 17.32 -6.12 12.58
N THR A 555 16.44 -7.09 12.83
CA THR A 555 16.81 -8.48 13.14
C THR A 555 17.54 -9.15 11.98
N ILE A 556 17.07 -8.96 10.73
CA ILE A 556 17.71 -9.54 9.54
C ILE A 556 19.11 -8.95 9.33
N HIS A 557 19.23 -7.61 9.37
CA HIS A 557 20.51 -6.94 9.21
C HIS A 557 21.49 -7.29 10.34
N GLY A 558 20.99 -7.37 11.57
CA GLY A 558 21.77 -7.71 12.76
C GLY A 558 21.97 -9.21 12.96
N LEU A 559 21.55 -10.09 12.05
CA LEU A 559 21.43 -11.53 12.35
C LEU A 559 22.76 -12.18 12.76
N LYS A 560 23.88 -11.81 12.13
CA LYS A 560 25.22 -12.30 12.49
C LYS A 560 25.58 -11.91 13.94
N VAL A 561 25.28 -10.66 14.30
CA VAL A 561 25.52 -10.11 15.64
C VAL A 561 24.57 -10.77 16.66
N ILE A 562 23.29 -10.93 16.34
CA ILE A 562 22.31 -11.57 17.23
C ILE A 562 22.69 -13.02 17.55
N ARG A 563 23.33 -13.73 16.61
CA ARG A 563 23.80 -15.11 16.81
C ARG A 563 25.13 -15.20 17.55
N SER A 564 25.94 -14.13 17.54
CA SER A 564 27.26 -14.14 18.17
C SER A 564 27.23 -13.76 19.65
N TYR A 565 26.19 -13.06 20.09
CA TYR A 565 25.93 -12.73 21.49
C TYR A 565 25.09 -13.81 22.16
#